data_AF-A0A2G5UIC8-F1
#
_entry.id   AF-A0A2G5UIC8-F1
#
_cell.length_a   1.000
_cell.length_b   1.000
_cell.length_c   1.000
_cell.angle_alpha   90.00
_cell.angle_beta   90.00
_cell.angle_gamma   90.00
#
_symmetry.space_group_name_H-M   'P 1'
#
loop_
_entity.id
_entity.type
_entity.pdbx_description
1 polymer ?
#
loop_
_entity_poly.entity_id
_entity_poly.type
_entity_poly.pdbx_seq_one_letter_code
_entity_poly.pdbx_strand_id
1 'polypeptide(L)'
;MILKSCNYYEEAVKFAEKWMKKCKYELKAINVQMKNYPMDKTQIKSFPKCKCIRIGADDVETFRWWLQKVPNQIESIHLGVLDADREVFTIPSDLLNAPQVI
;
A
#
# COMPACT_ATOMS: atom_id res chain seq x y z
N MET A 1 -33.92 9.57 10.05
CA MET A 1 -32.81 8.60 10.12
C MET A 1 -31.55 9.30 9.64
N ILE A 2 -30.64 9.66 10.55
CA ILE A 2 -29.35 10.26 10.16
C ILE A 2 -28.41 9.07 9.94
N LEU A 3 -28.16 8.71 8.67
CA LEU A 3 -27.05 7.81 8.34
C LEU A 3 -25.78 8.50 8.86
N LYS A 4 -25.14 7.94 9.88
CA LYS A 4 -23.79 8.38 10.25
C LYS A 4 -22.95 8.29 8.98
N SER A 5 -22.46 9.41 8.49
CA SER A 5 -21.55 9.44 7.35
C SER A 5 -20.29 8.69 7.77
N CYS A 6 -20.22 7.41 7.42
CA CYS A 6 -19.07 6.59 7.71
C CYS A 6 -18.02 6.83 6.64
N ASN A 7 -16.80 7.16 7.03
CA ASN A 7 -15.70 7.24 6.07
C ASN A 7 -15.36 5.82 5.60
N TYR A 8 -15.88 5.44 4.44
CA TYR A 8 -15.69 4.10 3.87
C TYR A 8 -14.20 3.71 3.76
N TYR A 9 -13.32 4.68 3.48
CA TYR A 9 -11.88 4.43 3.39
C TYR A 9 -11.29 3.94 4.71
N GLU A 10 -11.67 4.56 5.83
CA GLU A 10 -11.19 4.14 7.16
C GLU A 10 -11.71 2.75 7.54
N GLU A 11 -12.99 2.46 7.26
CA GLU A 11 -13.56 1.15 7.56
C GLU A 11 -12.95 0.04 6.70
N ALA A 12 -12.67 0.32 5.41
CA ALA A 12 -11.95 -0.61 4.54
C ALA A 12 -10.55 -0.91 5.07
N VAL A 13 -9.82 0.10 5.54
CA VAL A 13 -8.49 -0.07 6.16
C VAL A 13 -8.58 -0.89 7.44
N LYS A 14 -9.51 -0.57 8.36
CA LYS A 14 -9.70 -1.34 9.60
C LYS A 14 -10.00 -2.81 9.32
N PHE A 15 -10.84 -3.08 8.31
CA PHE A 15 -11.15 -4.43 7.89
C PHE A 15 -9.90 -5.16 7.37
N ALA A 16 -9.16 -4.55 6.45
CA ALA A 16 -7.94 -5.13 5.89
C ALA A 16 -6.89 -5.41 6.98
N GLU A 17 -6.64 -4.45 7.87
CA GLU A 17 -5.70 -4.58 8.98
C GLU A 17 -6.05 -5.73 9.93
N LYS A 18 -7.34 -5.89 10.25
CA LYS A 18 -7.83 -7.00 11.07
C LYS A 18 -7.47 -8.35 10.45
N TRP A 19 -7.57 -8.48 9.13
CA TRP A 19 -7.22 -9.72 8.43
C TRP A 19 -5.71 -9.92 8.30
N MET A 20 -4.95 -8.85 8.02
CA MET A 20 -3.49 -8.89 8.02
C MET A 20 -2.93 -9.38 9.35
N LYS A 21 -3.48 -8.90 10.48
CA LYS A 21 -3.09 -9.35 11.84
C LYS A 21 -3.43 -10.80 12.13
N LYS A 22 -4.51 -11.33 11.54
CA LYS A 22 -4.94 -12.72 11.71
C LYS A 22 -4.21 -13.71 10.79
N CYS A 23 -3.61 -13.22 9.71
CA CYS A 23 -2.95 -14.06 8.73
C CYS A 23 -1.68 -14.69 9.33
N LYS A 24 -1.62 -16.02 9.35
CA LYS A 24 -0.45 -16.79 9.80
C LYS A 24 0.32 -17.46 8.66
N TYR A 25 -0.12 -17.23 7.43
CA TYR A 25 0.43 -17.85 6.23
C TYR A 25 1.14 -16.79 5.39
N GLU A 26 2.06 -17.24 4.54
CA GLU A 26 2.59 -16.39 3.49
C GLU A 26 1.52 -16.14 2.42
N LEU A 27 1.26 -14.86 2.13
CA LEU A 27 0.32 -14.47 1.09
C LEU A 27 0.99 -14.48 -0.28
N LYS A 28 0.26 -14.95 -1.30
CA LYS A 28 0.73 -14.86 -2.69
C LYS A 28 0.96 -13.40 -3.11
N ALA A 29 0.01 -12.52 -2.80
CA ALA A 29 0.11 -11.11 -3.16
C ALA A 29 -0.68 -10.22 -2.21
N ILE A 30 -0.22 -8.97 -2.04
CA ILE A 30 -0.97 -7.88 -1.42
C ILE A 30 -1.10 -6.75 -2.43
N ASN A 31 -2.33 -6.27 -2.64
CA ASN A 31 -2.60 -5.15 -3.53
C ASN A 31 -3.13 -3.97 -2.71
N VAL A 32 -2.38 -2.87 -2.68
CA VAL A 32 -2.85 -1.58 -2.18
C VAL A 32 -3.22 -0.73 -3.39
N GLN A 33 -4.51 -0.48 -3.62
CA GLN A 33 -4.99 0.25 -4.81
C GLN A 33 -6.09 1.24 -4.39
N MET A 34 -5.73 2.25 -3.59
CA MET A 34 -6.70 3.18 -2.99
C MET A 34 -6.18 4.61 -3.04
N LYS A 35 -6.83 5.46 -3.85
CA LYS A 35 -6.39 6.84 -4.16
C LYS A 35 -6.29 7.74 -2.93
N ASN A 36 -7.17 7.54 -1.94
CA ASN A 36 -7.23 8.33 -0.70
C ASN A 36 -6.96 7.46 0.53
N TYR A 37 -5.81 6.78 0.55
CA TYR A 37 -5.46 5.94 1.69
C TYR A 37 -5.27 6.78 2.97
N PRO A 38 -6.00 6.52 4.07
CA PRO A 38 -5.90 7.29 5.31
C PRO A 38 -4.63 6.90 6.10
N MET A 39 -3.47 7.38 5.63
CA MET A 39 -2.15 7.05 6.16
C MET A 39 -1.97 7.40 7.64
N ASP A 40 -2.66 8.43 8.14
CA ASP A 40 -2.62 8.87 9.54
C ASP A 40 -3.47 7.99 10.47
N LYS A 41 -4.39 7.19 9.92
CA LYS A 41 -5.28 6.31 10.69
C LYS A 41 -4.84 4.85 10.70
N THR A 42 -3.89 4.48 9.85
CA THR A 42 -3.42 3.09 9.75
C THR A 42 -2.59 2.68 10.97
N GLN A 43 -2.71 1.40 11.33
CA GLN A 43 -1.86 0.76 12.34
C GLN A 43 -0.82 -0.16 11.70
N ILE A 44 -0.70 -0.19 10.37
CA ILE A 44 0.25 -1.05 9.65
C ILE A 44 1.66 -0.53 9.85
N LYS A 45 2.47 -1.28 10.59
CA LYS A 45 3.91 -1.04 10.74
C LYS A 45 4.74 -1.75 9.67
N SER A 46 4.27 -2.90 9.21
CA SER A 46 4.85 -3.68 8.12
C SER A 46 3.78 -4.55 7.47
N PHE A 47 3.97 -4.95 6.22
CA PHE A 47 3.13 -5.96 5.58
C PHE A 47 3.39 -7.35 6.20
N PRO A 48 2.37 -8.23 6.25
CA PRO A 48 2.58 -9.64 6.57
C PRO A 48 3.46 -10.30 5.50
N LYS A 49 3.97 -11.50 5.81
CA LYS A 49 4.77 -12.29 4.87
C LYS A 49 4.01 -12.45 3.55
N CYS A 50 4.64 -12.04 2.45
CA CYS A 50 4.06 -12.15 1.13
C CYS A 50 5.14 -12.22 0.05
N LYS A 51 4.79 -12.86 -1.07
CA LYS A 51 5.68 -13.00 -2.23
C LYS A 51 5.69 -11.74 -3.09
N CYS A 52 4.55 -11.08 -3.24
CA CYS A 52 4.39 -9.94 -4.14
C CYS A 52 3.59 -8.81 -3.48
N ILE A 53 3.99 -7.56 -3.75
CA ILE A 53 3.23 -6.37 -3.35
C ILE A 53 2.99 -5.50 -4.58
N ARG A 54 1.74 -5.07 -4.78
CA ARG A 54 1.39 -4.04 -5.75
C ARG A 54 0.90 -2.80 -5.00
N ILE A 55 1.60 -1.68 -5.17
CA ILE A 55 1.21 -0.38 -4.60
C ILE A 55 0.73 0.51 -5.74
N GLY A 56 -0.47 1.04 -5.57
CA GLY A 56 -1.08 2.04 -6.42
C GLY A 56 -1.06 3.38 -5.70
N ALA A 57 -0.43 4.39 -6.30
CA ALA A 57 -0.41 5.75 -5.77
C ALA A 57 -0.20 6.80 -6.86
N ASP A 58 -0.69 8.01 -6.61
CA ASP A 58 -0.55 9.15 -7.52
C ASP A 58 0.45 10.20 -6.99
N ASP A 59 1.31 9.83 -6.05
CA ASP A 59 2.36 10.71 -5.54
C ASP A 59 3.53 9.89 -4.99
N VAL A 60 4.73 10.50 -5.04
CA VAL A 60 5.98 9.86 -4.61
C VAL A 60 5.98 9.60 -3.11
N GLU A 61 5.39 10.48 -2.30
CA GLU A 61 5.42 10.35 -0.85
C GLU A 61 4.61 9.14 -0.36
N THR A 62 3.47 8.87 -0.99
CA THR A 62 2.70 7.66 -0.75
C THR A 62 3.49 6.40 -1.10
N PHE A 63 4.22 6.38 -2.23
CA PHE A 63 5.10 5.25 -2.55
C PHE A 63 6.20 5.08 -1.51
N ARG A 64 6.89 6.15 -1.15
CA ARG A 64 7.96 6.15 -0.15
C ARG A 64 7.44 5.63 1.20
N TRP A 65 6.27 6.09 1.62
CA TRP A 65 5.63 5.67 2.87
C TRP A 65 5.27 4.17 2.88
N TRP A 66 4.85 3.61 1.74
CA TRP A 66 4.58 2.17 1.63
C TRP A 66 5.84 1.31 1.55
N LEU A 67 6.88 1.76 0.84
CA LEU A 67 8.14 1.02 0.71
C LEU A 67 8.82 0.81 2.07
N GLN A 68 8.68 1.75 3.01
CA GLN A 68 9.15 1.60 4.39
C GLN A 68 8.50 0.42 5.15
N LYS A 69 7.37 -0.10 4.68
CA LYS A 69 6.60 -1.18 5.32
C LYS A 69 6.79 -2.53 4.62
N VAL A 70 7.53 -2.56 3.52
CA VAL A 70 7.80 -3.78 2.75
C VAL A 70 8.78 -4.67 3.54
N PRO A 71 8.49 -5.98 3.69
CA PRO A 71 9.40 -6.91 4.33
C PRO A 71 10.63 -7.19 3.46
N ASN A 72 11.77 -7.50 4.09
CA ASN A 72 13.05 -7.72 3.40
C ASN A 72 13.09 -8.94 2.44
N GLN A 73 12.08 -9.82 2.48
CA GLN A 73 12.04 -11.08 1.72
C GLN A 73 10.80 -11.11 0.83
N ILE A 74 10.79 -10.27 -0.20
CA ILE A 74 9.75 -10.24 -1.21
C ILE A 74 10.32 -10.59 -2.59
N GLU A 75 9.54 -11.32 -3.40
CA GLU A 75 9.96 -11.72 -4.75
C GLU A 75 9.80 -10.56 -5.75
N SER A 76 8.79 -9.70 -5.57
CA SER A 76 8.57 -8.55 -6.46
C SER A 76 7.71 -7.45 -5.84
N ILE A 77 8.01 -6.21 -6.26
CA ILE A 77 7.21 -5.03 -5.95
C ILE A 77 6.80 -4.37 -7.27
N HIS A 78 5.51 -4.09 -7.42
CA HIS A 78 4.98 -3.29 -8.52
C HIS A 78 4.49 -1.95 -8.00
N LEU A 79 5.05 -0.86 -8.52
CA LEU A 79 4.59 0.50 -8.32
C LEU A 79 3.81 0.92 -9.57
N GLY A 80 2.54 1.32 -9.40
CA GLY A 80 1.69 1.75 -10.51
C GLY A 80 0.91 3.00 -10.15
N VAL A 81 0.69 3.87 -11.13
CA VAL A 81 -0.20 5.04 -10.98
C VAL A 81 -1.65 4.54 -10.95
N LEU A 82 -2.48 5.11 -10.07
CA LEU A 82 -3.90 4.75 -10.00
C LEU A 82 -4.70 5.48 -11.07
N ASP A 83 -4.33 6.72 -11.32
CA ASP A 83 -4.94 7.56 -12.34
C ASP A 83 -4.39 7.23 -13.74
N ALA A 84 -5.20 6.50 -14.53
CA ALA A 84 -4.82 6.10 -15.88
C ALA A 84 -4.72 7.29 -16.85
N ASP A 85 -5.36 8.42 -16.53
CA ASP A 85 -5.39 9.61 -17.38
C ASP A 85 -4.20 10.55 -17.12
N ARG A 86 -3.28 10.17 -16.23
CA ARG A 86 -2.13 10.98 -15.89
C ARG A 86 -1.05 10.87 -16.97
N GLU A 87 -0.80 11.98 -17.67
CA GLU A 87 0.11 12.01 -18.82
C GLU A 87 1.55 11.63 -18.48
N VAL A 88 2.06 12.03 -17.31
CA VAL A 88 3.44 11.76 -16.89
C VAL A 88 3.51 11.56 -15.37
N PHE A 89 4.15 10.48 -14.94
CA PHE A 89 4.56 10.28 -13.55
C PHE A 89 6.02 9.80 -13.51
N THR A 90 6.89 10.59 -12.88
CA THR A 90 8.30 10.28 -12.77
C THR A 90 8.58 9.69 -11.40
N ILE A 91 9.17 8.49 -11.37
CA ILE A 91 9.68 7.87 -10.14
C ILE A 91 11.10 8.41 -9.88
N PRO A 92 11.36 9.05 -8.73
CA PRO A 92 12.69 9.53 -8.39
C PRO A 92 13.71 8.40 -8.25
N SER A 93 14.97 8.69 -8.62
CA SER A 93 16.05 7.71 -8.58
C SER A 93 16.36 7.20 -7.17
N ASP A 94 16.21 8.04 -6.14
CA ASP A 94 16.39 7.61 -4.75
C ASP A 94 15.34 6.58 -4.31
N LEU A 95 14.13 6.62 -4.90
CA LEU A 95 13.10 5.61 -4.67
C LEU A 95 13.45 4.29 -5.40
N LEU A 96 13.99 4.38 -6.62
CA LEU A 96 14.46 3.20 -7.38
C LEU A 96 15.67 2.54 -6.72
N ASN A 97 16.49 3.31 -6.02
CA ASN A 97 17.66 2.82 -5.28
C ASN A 97 17.31 2.39 -3.85
N ALA A 98 16.02 2.38 -3.47
CA ALA A 98 15.61 1.93 -2.15
C ALA A 98 15.97 0.43 -1.96
N PRO A 99 16.43 -0.02 -0.79
CA PRO A 99 16.87 -1.41 -0.58
C PRO A 99 15.82 -2.47 -0.92
N GLN A 100 14.54 -2.08 -0.94
CA GLN A 100 13.42 -2.96 -1.26
C GLN A 100 13.18 -3.11 -2.77
N VAL A 101 13.74 -2.20 -3.59
CA VAL A 101 13.63 -2.19 -5.05
C VAL A 101 14.96 -2.74 -5.58
N ILE A 102 14.96 -4.01 -5.96
CA ILE A 102 16.13 -4.78 -6.43
C ILE A 102 15.94 -5.15 -7.90
#